data_AF-A0A397FWB0-F1
#
_entry.id   AF-A0A397FWB0-F1
#
_cell.length_a   1.000
_cell.length_b   1.000
_cell.length_c   1.000
_cell.angle_alpha   90.00
_cell.angle_beta   90.00
_cell.angle_gamma   90.00
#
_symmetry.space_group_name_H-M   'P 1'
#
loop_
_entity.id
_entity.type
_entity.pdbx_description
1 polymer ?
#
loop_
_entity_poly.entity_id
_entity_poly.type
_entity_poly.pdbx_seq_one_letter_code
_entity_poly.pdbx_strand_id
1 'polypeptide(L)'
;MPQIKKTKPKKTKKPVSRTPAKSKPKKNTALIKNKSAQTTCEYYECMRHQTKQGIKPKKITQVAHECKTNALALNAKMSANQKKAAQKIKVGYKTLGEGLSEFIKSK
;
A
#
# COMPACT_ATOMS: atom_id res chain seq x y z
N MET A 1 46.32 52.71 -48.40
CA MET A 1 45.07 51.93 -48.54
C MET A 1 44.96 50.95 -47.37
N PRO A 2 43.96 51.06 -46.48
CA PRO A 2 43.75 50.05 -45.44
C PRO A 2 43.10 48.79 -46.04
N GLN A 3 43.73 47.63 -45.82
CA GLN A 3 43.28 46.32 -46.32
C GLN A 3 42.03 45.83 -45.56
N ILE A 4 41.03 45.40 -46.33
CA ILE A 4 39.74 44.89 -45.85
C ILE A 4 39.87 43.42 -45.40
N LYS A 5 39.19 43.12 -44.29
CA LYS A 5 39.17 41.92 -43.44
C LYS A 5 38.88 40.60 -44.16
N LYS A 6 39.32 39.47 -43.56
CA LYS A 6 38.64 38.16 -43.69
C LYS A 6 38.25 37.62 -42.31
N THR A 7 37.06 38.00 -41.85
CA THR A 7 36.36 37.35 -40.73
C THR A 7 35.92 35.95 -41.14
N LYS A 8 36.24 34.93 -40.34
CA LYS A 8 35.84 33.53 -40.60
C LYS A 8 34.31 33.37 -40.57
N PRO A 9 33.72 32.55 -41.46
CA PRO A 9 32.27 32.36 -41.50
C PRO A 9 31.77 31.56 -40.28
N LYS A 10 30.67 32.03 -39.70
CA LYS A 10 29.94 31.42 -38.58
C LYS A 10 29.24 30.15 -39.09
N LYS A 11 29.52 28.98 -38.49
CA LYS A 11 28.87 27.70 -38.84
C LYS A 11 27.34 27.81 -38.65
N THR A 12 26.60 27.84 -39.73
CA THR A 12 25.14 27.74 -39.78
C THR A 12 24.74 26.34 -39.33
N LYS A 13 24.00 26.20 -38.23
CA LYS A 13 23.39 24.91 -37.84
C LYS A 13 22.33 24.56 -38.88
N LYS A 14 22.46 23.38 -39.51
CA LYS A 14 21.47 22.86 -40.47
C LYS A 14 20.10 22.70 -39.78
N PRO A 15 18.98 22.96 -40.48
CA PRO A 15 17.66 22.68 -39.95
C PRO A 15 17.48 21.18 -39.76
N VAL A 16 17.04 20.77 -38.57
CA VAL A 16 16.69 19.39 -38.25
C VAL A 16 15.47 19.02 -39.09
N SER A 17 15.64 18.11 -40.04
CA SER A 17 14.53 17.51 -40.77
C SER A 17 13.58 16.84 -39.77
N ARG A 18 12.32 17.28 -39.74
CA ARG A 18 11.25 16.62 -38.98
C ARG A 18 10.94 15.26 -39.61
N THR A 19 11.68 14.23 -39.24
CA THR A 19 11.24 12.85 -39.46
C THR A 19 10.08 12.58 -38.50
N PRO A 20 8.91 12.09 -38.97
CA PRO A 20 7.85 11.67 -38.07
C PRO A 20 8.37 10.50 -37.24
N ALA A 21 8.50 10.71 -35.94
CA ALA A 21 8.85 9.66 -35.00
C ALA A 21 7.78 8.56 -35.12
N LYS A 22 8.19 7.36 -35.54
CA LYS A 22 7.34 6.17 -35.53
C LYS A 22 6.71 6.06 -34.14
N SER A 23 5.38 6.18 -34.10
CA SER A 23 4.58 6.13 -32.89
C SER A 23 4.87 4.81 -32.17
N LYS A 24 5.43 4.91 -30.97
CA LYS A 24 5.58 3.76 -30.08
C LYS A 24 4.19 3.17 -29.81
N PRO A 25 4.02 1.84 -29.77
CA PRO A 25 2.73 1.23 -29.48
C PRO A 25 2.27 1.71 -28.09
N LYS A 26 1.09 2.33 -28.08
CA LYS A 26 0.41 2.82 -26.88
C LYS A 26 0.19 1.62 -25.98
N LYS A 27 0.97 1.48 -24.90
CA LYS A 27 0.70 0.45 -23.88
C LYS A 27 -0.71 0.69 -23.40
N ASN A 28 -1.60 -0.27 -23.69
CA ASN A 28 -2.98 -0.21 -23.28
C ASN A 28 -2.99 -0.32 -21.76
N THR A 29 -3.11 0.81 -21.07
CA THR A 29 -3.28 0.86 -19.62
C THR A 29 -4.69 0.38 -19.33
N ALA A 30 -4.92 -0.92 -19.49
CA ALA A 30 -6.14 -1.53 -18.99
C ALA A 30 -6.22 -1.16 -17.50
N LEU A 31 -7.26 -0.41 -17.12
CA LEU A 31 -7.54 -0.13 -15.72
C LEU A 31 -7.75 -1.49 -15.05
N ILE A 32 -6.72 -1.98 -14.37
CA ILE A 32 -6.83 -3.16 -13.53
C ILE A 32 -7.81 -2.75 -12.44
N LYS A 33 -9.03 -3.27 -12.50
CA LYS A 33 -10.03 -3.12 -11.43
C LYS A 33 -9.37 -3.63 -10.15
N ASN A 34 -8.98 -2.70 -9.30
CA ASN A 34 -8.32 -2.99 -8.04
C ASN A 34 -9.37 -3.71 -7.18
N LYS A 35 -9.24 -5.03 -7.03
CA LYS A 35 -10.07 -5.79 -6.09
C LYS A 35 -9.77 -5.21 -4.72
N SER A 36 -10.72 -4.48 -4.14
CA SER A 36 -10.59 -3.90 -2.81
C SER A 36 -10.46 -5.05 -1.81
N ALA A 37 -9.21 -5.45 -1.53
CA ALA A 37 -8.92 -6.37 -0.45
C ALA A 37 -9.40 -5.72 0.85
N GLN A 38 -10.12 -6.52 1.63
CA GLN A 38 -10.87 -6.18 2.84
C GLN A 38 -9.97 -5.80 4.04
N THR A 39 -8.83 -5.16 3.79
CA THR A 39 -7.83 -4.72 4.77
C THR A 39 -7.89 -3.20 4.96
N THR A 40 -9.07 -2.60 4.86
CA THR A 40 -9.23 -1.15 4.79
C THR A 40 -8.99 -0.47 6.14
N CYS A 41 -9.49 -1.01 7.26
CA CYS A 41 -9.40 -0.33 8.55
C CYS A 41 -7.95 -0.25 9.08
N GLU A 42 -7.25 -1.38 9.25
CA GLU A 42 -5.90 -1.38 9.84
C GLU A 42 -4.87 -0.64 8.96
N TYR A 43 -5.01 -0.73 7.64
CA TYR A 43 -4.16 0.03 6.72
C TYR A 43 -4.34 1.54 6.89
N TYR A 44 -5.58 2.00 7.00
CA TYR A 44 -5.88 3.42 7.21
C TYR A 44 -5.40 3.93 8.56
N GLU A 45 -5.55 3.13 9.62
CA GLU A 45 -5.04 3.49 10.94
C GLU A 45 -3.51 3.58 10.96
N CYS A 46 -2.81 2.64 10.32
CA CYS A 46 -1.36 2.68 10.17
C CYS A 46 -0.89 3.93 9.40
N MET A 47 -1.53 4.22 8.26
CA MET A 47 -1.24 5.43 7.46
C MET A 47 -1.50 6.71 8.26
N ARG A 48 -2.59 6.76 9.03
CA ARG A 48 -2.94 7.89 9.89
C ARG A 48 -1.93 8.09 11.03
N HIS A 49 -1.37 7.02 11.57
CA HIS A 49 -0.35 7.12 12.62
C HIS A 49 0.98 7.63 12.06
N GLN A 50 1.38 7.14 10.89
CA GLN A 50 2.59 7.58 10.18
C GLN A 50 2.50 9.04 9.72
N THR A 51 1.33 9.51 9.27
CA THR A 51 1.13 10.92 8.93
C THR A 51 1.18 11.84 10.15
N LYS A 52 0.69 11.39 11.32
CA LYS A 52 0.81 12.13 12.60
C LYS A 52 2.24 12.25 13.10
N GLN A 53 3.07 11.22 12.91
CA GLN A 53 4.47 11.21 13.33
C GLN A 53 5.41 11.94 12.37
N GLY A 54 4.93 12.25 11.16
CA GLY A 54 5.74 12.84 10.10
C GLY A 54 6.40 11.76 9.24
N ILE A 55 6.20 11.85 7.93
CA ILE A 55 6.62 10.81 6.98
C ILE A 55 8.13 10.93 6.65
N LYS A 56 8.79 12.04 7.02
CA LYS A 56 10.22 12.26 6.76
C LYS A 56 11.06 11.40 7.71
N PRO A 57 12.11 10.68 7.25
CA PRO A 57 12.77 10.76 5.93
C PRO A 57 12.24 9.76 4.87
N LYS A 58 11.23 8.95 5.19
CA LYS A 58 10.75 7.88 4.30
C LYS A 58 9.89 8.43 3.16
N LYS A 59 9.89 7.73 2.02
CA LYS A 59 8.97 8.04 0.91
C LYS A 59 7.58 7.51 1.26
N ILE A 60 6.52 8.24 0.90
CA ILE A 60 5.12 7.84 1.14
C ILE A 60 4.83 6.44 0.59
N THR A 61 5.42 6.09 -0.56
CA THR A 61 5.29 4.76 -1.17
C THR A 61 5.87 3.65 -0.31
N GLN A 62 6.97 3.91 0.39
CA GLN A 62 7.61 2.94 1.29
C GLN A 62 6.75 2.75 2.55
N VAL A 63 6.24 3.84 3.12
CA VAL A 63 5.32 3.78 4.26
C VAL A 63 4.02 3.05 3.92
N ALA A 64 3.45 3.30 2.74
CA ALA A 64 2.27 2.58 2.26
C ALA A 64 2.54 1.08 2.10
N HIS A 65 3.72 0.70 1.59
CA HIS A 65 4.12 -0.70 1.49
C HIS A 65 4.25 -1.34 2.88
N GLU A 66 4.94 -0.69 3.82
CA GLU A 66 5.10 -1.14 5.20
C GLU A 66 3.75 -1.31 5.91
N CYS A 67 2.84 -0.34 5.77
CA CYS A 67 1.50 -0.43 6.35
C CYS A 67 0.67 -1.55 5.73
N LYS A 68 0.80 -1.80 4.42
CA LYS A 68 0.11 -2.90 3.75
C LYS A 68 0.62 -4.26 4.23
N THR A 69 1.93 -4.43 4.39
CA THR A 69 2.52 -5.68 4.90
C THR A 69 2.20 -5.89 6.37
N ASN A 70 2.23 -4.83 7.18
CA ASN A 70 1.95 -4.91 8.61
C ASN A 70 0.46 -5.13 8.91
N ALA A 71 -0.46 -4.54 8.13
CA ALA A 71 -1.89 -4.79 8.27
C ALA A 71 -2.25 -6.26 8.06
N LEU A 72 -1.55 -6.98 7.15
CA LEU A 72 -1.78 -8.42 6.99
C LEU A 72 -1.30 -9.21 8.22
N ALA A 73 -0.15 -8.84 8.77
CA ALA A 73 0.40 -9.48 9.97
C ALA A 73 -0.40 -9.16 11.25
N LEU A 74 -0.92 -7.94 11.37
CA LEU A 74 -1.74 -7.50 12.49
C LEU A 74 -3.12 -8.15 12.46
N ASN A 75 -3.81 -8.18 11.32
CA ASN A 75 -5.06 -8.94 11.16
C ASN A 75 -4.88 -10.43 11.51
N ALA A 76 -3.77 -11.06 11.11
CA ALA A 76 -3.49 -12.45 11.47
C ALA A 76 -3.37 -12.63 12.99
N LYS A 77 -2.67 -11.73 13.69
CA LYS A 77 -2.54 -11.77 15.16
C LYS A 77 -3.84 -11.45 15.89
N MET A 78 -4.60 -10.46 15.41
CA MET A 78 -5.90 -10.08 15.96
C MET A 78 -6.90 -11.23 15.82
N SER A 79 -6.94 -11.90 14.66
CA SER A 79 -7.79 -13.08 14.47
C SER A 79 -7.42 -14.23 15.41
N ALA A 80 -6.13 -14.44 15.68
CA ALA A 80 -5.68 -15.46 16.63
C ALA A 80 -6.07 -15.12 18.07
N ASN A 81 -5.94 -13.85 18.48
CA ASN A 81 -6.34 -13.39 19.81
C ASN A 81 -7.86 -13.42 20.01
N GLN A 82 -8.63 -13.03 19.00
CA GLN A 82 -10.09 -13.15 19.02
C GLN A 82 -10.53 -14.61 19.10
N LYS A 83 -9.89 -15.52 18.36
CA LYS A 83 -10.16 -16.96 18.48
C LYS A 83 -9.88 -17.49 19.88
N LYS A 84 -8.76 -17.09 20.50
CA LYS A 84 -8.45 -17.46 21.89
C LYS A 84 -9.48 -16.93 22.88
N ALA A 85 -9.91 -15.68 22.72
CA ALA A 85 -10.94 -15.07 23.57
C ALA A 85 -12.29 -15.80 23.41
N ALA A 86 -12.72 -16.05 22.18
CA ALA A 86 -13.93 -16.81 21.87
C ALA A 86 -13.89 -18.22 22.44
N GLN A 87 -12.73 -18.90 22.38
CA GLN A 87 -12.56 -20.23 22.94
C GLN A 87 -12.67 -20.23 24.48
N LYS A 88 -12.11 -19.22 25.17
CA LYS A 88 -12.29 -19.07 26.62
C LYS A 88 -13.76 -18.88 27.01
N ILE A 89 -14.49 -18.06 26.27
CA ILE A 89 -15.93 -17.86 26.49
C ILE A 89 -16.68 -19.19 26.29
N LYS A 90 -16.39 -19.91 25.20
CA LYS A 90 -17.02 -21.21 24.91
C LYS A 90 -16.78 -22.22 26.03
N VAL A 91 -15.55 -22.31 26.55
CA VAL A 91 -15.22 -23.20 27.67
C VAL A 91 -15.98 -22.78 28.92
N GLY A 92 -15.98 -21.50 29.26
CA GLY A 92 -16.70 -20.97 30.43
C GLY A 92 -18.20 -21.29 30.42
N TYR A 93 -18.86 -21.14 29.25
CA TYR A 93 -20.26 -21.51 29.09
C TYR A 93 -20.51 -23.02 29.23
N LYS A 94 -19.59 -23.85 28.72
CA LYS A 94 -19.70 -25.31 28.84
C LYS A 94 -19.60 -25.77 30.29
N THR A 95 -18.63 -25.26 31.05
CA THR A 95 -18.47 -25.57 32.48
C THR A 95 -19.66 -25.08 33.32
N LEU A 96 -20.24 -23.94 32.98
CA LEU A 96 -21.46 -23.45 33.62
C LEU A 96 -22.65 -24.38 33.37
N GLY A 97 -22.82 -24.86 32.14
CA GLY A 97 -23.87 -25.81 31.78
C GLY A 97 -23.72 -27.16 32.48
N GLU A 98 -22.48 -27.66 32.60
CA GLU A 98 -22.17 -28.90 33.33
C GLU A 98 -22.50 -28.76 34.83
N GLY A 99 -22.06 -27.67 35.47
CA GLY A 99 -22.37 -27.40 36.88
C GLY A 99 -23.87 -27.23 37.15
N LEU A 100 -24.61 -26.59 36.24
CA LEU A 100 -26.07 -26.49 36.33
C LEU A 100 -26.75 -27.87 36.18
N SER A 101 -26.24 -28.73 35.29
CA SER A 101 -26.77 -30.08 35.11
C SER A 101 -26.53 -30.94 36.35
N GLU A 102 -25.36 -30.86 36.98
CA GLU A 102 -25.07 -31.54 38.24
C GLU A 102 -25.94 -31.02 39.40
N PHE A 103 -26.19 -29.71 39.47
CA PHE A 103 -27.09 -29.14 40.47
C PHE A 103 -28.53 -29.62 40.32
N ILE A 104 -29.03 -29.71 39.08
CA ILE A 104 -30.38 -30.25 38.81
C ILE A 104 -30.46 -31.75 39.13
N LYS A 105 -29.40 -32.52 38.85
CA LYS A 105 -29.35 -33.96 39.14
C LYS A 105 -29.16 -34.29 40.63
N SER A 106 -28.59 -33.38 41.40
CA SER A 106 -28.38 -33.53 42.85
C SER A 106 -29.60 -33.12 43.69
N LYS A 107 -30.69 -32.73 43.02
CA LYS A 107 -31.97 -32.33 43.61
C LYS A 107 -33.03 -33.38 43.32
#